data_AF-A0A7W9ZB69-F1
#
_entry.id   AF-A0A7W9ZB69-F1
#
_cell.length_a   1.000
_cell.length_b   1.000
_cell.length_c   1.000
_cell.angle_alpha   90.00
_cell.angle_beta   90.00
_cell.angle_gamma   90.00
#
_symmetry.space_group_name_H-M   'P 1'
#
loop_
_entity.id
_entity.type
_entity.pdbx_description
1 polymer ?
#
loop_
_entity_poly.entity_id
_entity_poly.type
_entity_poly.pdbx_seq_one_letter_code
_entity_poly.pdbx_strand_id
1 'polypeptide(L)'
;MLRKLPDLGSFDDRDEKVVNIGLHLGRRPIFAFGNSDGDLSMLRYTLQSAGVRLGLLLHHDDAAREFAYDRDFNISPLSDGLEHADAYGIRLVSMKNDWRSVFPYASI
;
A
#
# COMPACT_ATOMS: atom_id res chain seq x y z
N MET A 1 -29.70 23.50 -10.94
CA MET A 1 -28.38 23.12 -11.48
C MET A 1 -27.55 22.57 -10.34
N LEU A 2 -26.99 21.36 -10.46
CA LEU A 2 -26.06 20.81 -9.47
C LEU A 2 -24.65 21.31 -9.80
N ARG A 3 -23.92 21.85 -8.83
CA ARG A 3 -22.55 22.37 -9.04
C ARG A 3 -21.63 21.81 -7.96
N LYS A 4 -20.49 21.26 -8.37
CA LYS A 4 -19.40 20.88 -7.45
C LYS A 4 -18.82 22.14 -6.81
N LEU A 5 -18.78 22.16 -5.48
CA LEU A 5 -18.17 23.25 -4.71
C LEU A 5 -16.63 23.15 -4.82
N PRO A 6 -15.90 24.27 -4.71
CA PRO A 6 -14.43 24.30 -4.66
C PRO A 6 -13.89 23.82 -3.30
N ASP A 7 -14.49 22.78 -2.74
CA ASP A 7 -14.15 22.22 -1.43
C ASP A 7 -13.35 20.94 -1.61
N LEU A 8 -12.46 20.68 -0.65
CA LEU A 8 -11.73 19.43 -0.57
C LEU A 8 -12.67 18.36 -0.01
N GLY A 9 -12.85 17.27 -0.77
CA GLY A 9 -13.80 16.20 -0.43
C GLY A 9 -13.19 15.20 0.56
N SER A 10 -12.22 14.42 0.08
CA SER A 10 -11.45 13.48 0.88
C SER A 10 -9.99 13.51 0.45
N PHE A 11 -9.09 13.13 1.35
CA PHE A 11 -7.65 13.03 1.08
C PHE A 11 -7.25 11.57 1.18
N ASP A 12 -6.95 10.92 0.05
CA ASP A 12 -6.77 9.47 -0.03
C ASP A 12 -5.46 8.94 0.57
N ASP A 13 -5.24 9.17 1.87
CA ASP A 13 -4.06 8.73 2.59
C ASP A 13 -4.39 8.18 3.99
N ARG A 14 -3.57 7.25 4.49
CA ARG A 14 -3.72 6.61 5.81
C ARG A 14 -5.12 6.03 6.03
N ASP A 15 -5.76 6.37 7.14
CA ASP A 15 -7.09 5.88 7.51
C ASP A 15 -8.17 6.30 6.49
N GLU A 16 -7.98 7.43 5.82
CA GLU A 16 -8.94 7.93 4.84
C GLU A 16 -9.00 7.06 3.58
N LYS A 17 -7.94 6.27 3.29
CA LYS A 17 -8.00 5.22 2.25
C LYS A 17 -9.13 4.23 2.51
N VAL A 18 -9.39 3.88 3.77
CA VAL A 18 -10.48 2.98 4.15
C VAL A 18 -11.85 3.64 3.90
N VAL A 19 -11.97 4.92 4.22
CA VAL A 19 -13.18 5.71 3.95
C VAL A 19 -13.44 5.79 2.45
N ASN A 20 -12.41 6.08 1.66
CA ASN A 20 -12.49 6.21 0.20
C ASN A 20 -12.79 4.90 -0.50
N ILE A 21 -12.33 3.76 0.01
CA ILE A 21 -12.77 2.44 -0.46
C ILE A 21 -14.31 2.32 -0.33
N GLY A 22 -14.86 2.71 0.82
CA GLY A 22 -16.31 2.72 1.02
C GLY A 22 -17.02 3.70 0.08
N LEU A 23 -16.50 4.93 -0.02
CA LEU A 23 -17.08 6.00 -0.82
C LEU A 23 -17.11 5.68 -2.32
N HIS A 24 -16.04 5.09 -2.85
CA HIS A 24 -15.86 4.92 -4.30
C HIS A 24 -16.13 3.49 -4.80
N LEU A 25 -15.85 2.46 -4.00
CA LEU A 25 -16.04 1.07 -4.40
C LEU A 25 -17.30 0.45 -3.77
N GLY A 26 -17.74 0.95 -2.62
CA GLY A 26 -18.88 0.42 -1.87
C GLY A 26 -18.70 -1.00 -1.35
N ARG A 27 -17.49 -1.56 -1.46
CA ARG A 27 -17.17 -2.96 -1.13
C ARG A 27 -15.75 -3.06 -0.60
N ARG A 28 -15.56 -3.94 0.39
CA ARG A 28 -14.24 -4.27 0.89
C ARG A 28 -13.45 -5.09 -0.13
N PRO A 29 -12.20 -4.72 -0.47
CA PRO A 29 -11.35 -5.49 -1.37
C PRO A 29 -11.05 -6.90 -0.83
N ILE A 30 -10.70 -7.80 -1.75
CA ILE A 30 -10.14 -9.11 -1.40
C ILE A 30 -8.60 -9.13 -1.45
N PHE A 31 -8.02 -8.12 -2.09
CA PHE A 31 -6.59 -7.94 -2.29
C PHE A 31 -6.22 -6.47 -2.16
N ALA A 32 -5.10 -6.19 -1.49
CA ALA A 32 -4.50 -4.87 -1.41
C ALA A 32 -2.97 -4.97 -1.42
N PHE A 33 -2.31 -3.97 -2.01
CA PHE A 33 -0.87 -3.89 -2.09
C PHE A 33 -0.44 -2.44 -1.80
N GLY A 34 0.41 -2.26 -0.79
CA GLY A 34 0.99 -0.97 -0.43
C GLY A 34 2.51 -1.01 -0.39
N ASN A 35 3.13 0.11 -0.03
CA ASN A 35 4.58 0.22 0.14
C ASN A 35 5.00 1.15 1.30
N SER A 36 4.06 1.64 2.11
CA SER A 36 4.37 2.51 3.26
C SER A 36 3.46 2.28 4.46
N ASP A 37 3.81 2.90 5.59
CA ASP A 37 2.96 2.90 6.79
C ASP A 37 1.60 3.56 6.55
N GLY A 38 1.50 4.46 5.55
CA GLY A 38 0.23 5.04 5.11
C GLY A 38 -0.76 4.04 4.48
N ASP A 39 -0.29 2.86 4.10
CA ASP A 39 -1.13 1.80 3.54
C ASP A 39 -1.65 0.81 4.58
N LEU A 40 -1.15 0.86 5.82
CA LEU A 40 -1.46 -0.16 6.84
C LEU A 40 -2.96 -0.25 7.13
N SER A 41 -3.67 0.88 7.20
CA SER A 41 -5.11 0.89 7.45
C SER A 41 -5.89 0.25 6.31
N MET A 42 -5.50 0.51 5.05
CA MET A 42 -6.07 -0.15 3.87
C MET A 42 -5.81 -1.66 3.86
N LEU A 43 -4.56 -2.07 4.12
CA LEU A 43 -4.14 -3.47 4.14
C LEU A 43 -4.88 -4.24 5.25
N ARG A 44 -4.92 -3.69 6.46
CA ARG A 44 -5.62 -4.28 7.60
C ARG A 44 -7.13 -4.34 7.37
N TYR A 45 -7.74 -3.29 6.82
CA TYR A 45 -9.15 -3.30 6.46
C TYR A 45 -9.48 -4.43 5.47
N THR A 46 -8.64 -4.62 4.46
CA THR A 46 -8.79 -5.69 3.45
C THR A 46 -8.72 -7.08 4.10
N LEU A 47 -7.76 -7.30 5.01
CA LEU A 47 -7.50 -8.59 5.67
C LEU A 47 -8.51 -8.95 6.77
N GLN A 48 -9.10 -7.98 7.46
CA GLN A 48 -10.02 -8.20 8.59
C GLN A 48 -11.46 -8.60 8.17
N SER A 49 -11.60 -9.43 7.14
CA SER A 49 -12.87 -9.93 6.62
C SER A 49 -12.81 -11.45 6.40
N ALA A 50 -13.95 -12.12 6.50
CA ALA A 50 -14.03 -13.56 6.30
C ALA A 50 -13.70 -13.98 4.85
N GLY A 51 -13.09 -15.15 4.69
CA GLY A 51 -12.73 -15.75 3.41
C GLY A 51 -11.28 -15.47 2.99
N VAL A 52 -10.92 -15.92 1.80
CA VAL A 52 -9.55 -15.77 1.27
C VAL A 52 -9.28 -14.29 0.98
N ARG A 53 -8.22 -13.75 1.58
CA ARG A 53 -7.77 -12.36 1.46
C ARG A 53 -6.24 -12.34 1.35
N LEU A 54 -5.70 -11.33 0.68
CA LEU A 54 -4.26 -11.15 0.52
C LEU A 54 -3.89 -9.67 0.69
N GLY A 55 -2.92 -9.40 1.56
CA GLY A 55 -2.32 -8.09 1.75
C GLY A 55 -0.83 -8.20 1.51
N LEU A 56 -0.30 -7.39 0.59
CA LEU A 56 1.13 -7.32 0.29
C LEU A 56 1.67 -5.95 0.69
N LEU A 57 2.94 -5.92 1.09
CA LEU A 57 3.64 -4.68 1.40
C LEU A 57 5.04 -4.73 0.79
N LEU A 58 5.31 -3.82 -0.15
CA LEU A 58 6.57 -3.76 -0.88
C LEU A 58 7.65 -3.11 -0.02
N HIS A 59 8.76 -3.82 0.15
CA HIS A 59 9.99 -3.31 0.72
C HIS A 59 10.96 -2.93 -0.41
N HIS A 60 11.23 -1.63 -0.54
CA HIS A 60 12.22 -1.09 -1.46
C HIS A 60 13.63 -1.30 -0.87
N ASP A 61 14.20 -2.48 -1.11
CA ASP A 61 15.49 -2.93 -0.55
C ASP A 61 16.58 -3.14 -1.62
N ASP A 62 16.40 -2.56 -2.80
CA ASP A 62 17.29 -2.76 -3.96
C ASP A 62 17.92 -1.47 -4.48
N ALA A 63 18.99 -1.02 -3.82
CA ALA A 63 19.76 0.14 -4.27
C ALA A 63 20.52 -0.06 -5.60
N ALA A 64 20.59 -1.29 -6.14
CA ALA A 64 21.33 -1.58 -7.37
C ALA A 64 20.45 -1.46 -8.60
N ARG A 65 19.17 -1.85 -8.48
CA ARG A 65 18.19 -1.80 -9.57
C ARG A 65 17.17 -0.67 -9.40
N GLU A 66 17.01 -0.16 -8.19
CA GLU A 66 16.08 0.92 -7.81
C GLU A 66 16.66 1.71 -6.62
N PHE A 67 15.82 2.17 -5.70
CA PHE A 67 16.24 2.80 -4.45
C PHE A 67 16.13 1.80 -3.31
N ALA A 68 16.95 2.02 -2.27
CA ALA A 68 16.77 1.37 -0.97
C ALA A 68 16.36 2.43 0.05
N TYR A 69 15.15 2.31 0.58
CA TYR A 69 14.64 3.19 1.62
C TYR A 69 13.59 2.48 2.48
N ASP A 70 13.60 2.79 3.77
CA ASP A 70 12.68 2.21 4.75
C ASP A 70 12.23 3.22 5.82
N ARG A 71 12.89 3.23 6.99
CA ARG A 71 12.48 3.92 8.21
C ARG A 71 12.82 5.41 8.18
N ASP A 72 13.93 5.78 7.54
CA ASP A 72 14.43 7.16 7.52
C ASP A 72 13.83 8.01 6.38
N PHE A 73 12.89 7.45 5.61
CA PHE A 73 12.26 8.18 4.51
C PHE A 73 11.10 9.06 5.00
N ASN A 74 11.41 10.32 5.29
CA ASN A 74 10.50 11.29 5.92
C ASN A 74 9.15 11.50 5.21
N ILE A 75 9.04 11.25 3.90
CA ILE A 75 7.80 11.49 3.15
C ILE A 75 6.85 10.29 3.24
N SER A 76 7.39 9.07 3.29
CA SER A 76 6.61 7.84 3.20
C SER A 76 7.33 6.70 3.93
N PRO A 77 7.44 6.79 5.27
CA PRO A 77 8.20 5.82 6.03
C PRO A 77 7.56 4.43 5.95
N LEU A 78 8.41 3.41 6.02
CA LEU A 78 8.02 2.02 6.15
C LEU A 78 8.69 1.47 7.42
N SER A 79 8.13 1.79 8.59
CA SER A 79 8.67 1.38 9.89
C SER A 79 7.72 0.43 10.61
N ASP A 80 6.48 0.86 10.88
CA ASP A 80 5.47 0.02 11.53
C ASP A 80 5.18 -1.22 10.68
N GLY A 81 5.09 -1.03 9.36
CA GLY A 81 4.91 -2.13 8.41
C GLY A 81 6.04 -3.15 8.45
N LEU A 82 7.30 -2.73 8.55
CA LEU A 82 8.43 -3.68 8.66
C LEU A 82 8.43 -4.44 9.98
N GLU A 83 8.01 -3.80 11.07
CA GLU A 83 8.02 -4.39 12.41
C GLU A 83 6.85 -5.36 12.63
N HIS A 84 5.67 -5.03 12.10
CA HIS A 84 4.42 -5.69 12.48
C HIS A 84 3.67 -6.36 11.31
N ALA A 85 4.22 -6.37 10.08
CA ALA A 85 3.56 -7.00 8.91
C ALA A 85 3.05 -8.42 9.20
N ASP A 86 3.90 -9.29 9.78
CA ASP A 86 3.53 -10.66 10.12
C ASP A 86 2.38 -10.72 11.13
N ALA A 87 2.41 -9.86 12.16
CA ALA A 87 1.34 -9.78 13.16
C ALA A 87 0.02 -9.27 12.56
N TYR A 88 0.08 -8.48 11.49
CA TYR A 88 -1.08 -8.01 10.74
C TYR A 88 -1.54 -8.99 9.65
N GLY A 89 -0.83 -10.10 9.44
CA GLY A 89 -1.09 -11.05 8.34
C GLY A 89 -0.76 -10.48 6.95
N ILE A 90 0.07 -9.44 6.90
CA ILE A 90 0.54 -8.79 5.68
C ILE A 90 1.82 -9.50 5.23
N ARG A 91 1.90 -9.87 3.96
CA ARG A 91 3.10 -10.48 3.39
C ARG A 91 4.04 -9.39 2.86
N LEU A 92 5.21 -9.29 3.47
CA LEU A 92 6.28 -8.43 2.97
C LEU A 92 6.86 -8.99 1.66
N VAL A 93 7.10 -8.11 0.69
CA VAL A 93 7.68 -8.42 -0.61
C VAL A 93 9.01 -7.69 -0.73
N SER A 94 10.11 -8.42 -0.87
CA SER A 94 11.44 -7.83 -1.09
C SER A 94 11.63 -7.55 -2.58
N MET A 95 11.81 -6.28 -2.96
CA MET A 95 12.12 -5.94 -4.35
C MET A 95 13.39 -6.66 -4.81
N LYS A 96 14.41 -6.72 -3.96
CA LYS A 96 15.70 -7.33 -4.23
C LYS A 96 15.60 -8.84 -4.49
N ASN A 97 14.90 -9.55 -3.61
CA ASN A 97 14.93 -11.01 -3.60
C ASN A 97 13.77 -11.65 -4.36
N ASP A 98 12.61 -11.00 -4.41
CA ASP A 98 11.40 -11.61 -4.97
C ASP A 98 11.15 -11.20 -6.43
N TRP A 99 11.71 -10.07 -6.89
CA TRP A 99 11.50 -9.59 -8.26
C TRP A 99 12.66 -9.96 -9.17
N ARG A 100 12.35 -10.63 -10.28
CA ARG A 100 13.32 -10.94 -11.34
C ARG A 100 13.78 -9.69 -12.09
N SER A 101 12.89 -8.74 -12.31
CA SER A 101 13.13 -7.49 -13.03
C SER A 101 12.30 -6.36 -12.41
N VAL A 102 12.92 -5.19 -12.22
CA VAL A 102 12.23 -3.99 -11.67
C VAL A 102 11.54 -3.21 -12.80
N PHE A 103 12.25 -2.98 -13.91
CA PHE A 103 11.73 -2.26 -15.07
C PHE A 103 11.48 -3.22 -16.24
N PRO A 104 10.48 -2.92 -17.11
CA PRO A 104 10.32 -3.64 -18.36
C PRO A 104 11.56 -3.47 -19.25
N TYR A 105 11.86 -4.47 -20.07
CA TYR A 105 12.86 -4.32 -21.12
C TYR A 105 12.43 -3.21 -22.07
N ALA A 106 13.38 -2.37 -22.50
CA ALA A 106 13.09 -1.37 -23.51
C ALA A 106 12.55 -2.07 -24.75
N SER A 107 11.29 -1.78 -25.10
CA SER A 107 10.76 -2.14 -26.41
C SER A 107 11.52 -1.30 -27.44
N ILE A 108 12.38 -1.95 -28.22
CA ILE A 108 13.03 -1.35 -29.40
C ILE A 108 12.00 -1.29 -30.53
#